data_AF-A0A251R970-F1
#
_entry.id   AF-A0A251R970-F1
#
_cell.length_a   1.000
_cell.length_b   1.000
_cell.length_c   1.000
_cell.angle_alpha   90.00
_cell.angle_beta   90.00
_cell.angle_gamma   90.00
#
_symmetry.space_group_name_H-M   'P 1'
#
loop_
_entity.id
_entity.type
_entity.pdbx_description
1 polymer ?
#
loop_
_entity_poly.entity_id
_entity_poly.type
_entity_poly.pdbx_seq_one_letter_code
_entity_poly.pdbx_strand_id
1 'polypeptide(L)'
;MIKMRDGRHMRCVHNNPQGGHLPDYAPHPAIVLKMEDGTGLLLPIIVLEMPSVLLMAAVRNVPIARPTMYQVVREMIDKMGYEVRLVRVTKRVHEAYFAQLYLRKAGSETECVSFDLRPSDAINIAVRCKVPIQVNKYLAYSDGMRVIESGKLSSHGPASDGLLFTELDRPSGQPCVETKEFNLVRNMLIAAVEERYRDAAQWRDKLLQLRARRNLA
;
A
#
# COMPACT_ATOMS: atom_id res chain seq x y z
N MET A 1 3.71 -19.04 5.24
CA MET A 1 2.30 -19.06 4.76
C MET A 1 1.71 -17.66 4.90
N ILE A 2 1.36 -17.00 3.79
CA ILE A 2 0.84 -15.62 3.78
C ILE A 2 -0.65 -15.65 4.13
N LYS A 3 -1.06 -14.86 5.12
CA LYS A 3 -2.45 -14.79 5.61
C LYS A 3 -2.98 -13.37 5.50
N MET A 4 -4.18 -13.22 4.95
CA MET A 4 -4.92 -11.97 5.04
C MET A 4 -5.58 -11.85 6.41
N ARG A 5 -5.50 -10.66 6.97
CA ARG A 5 -6.21 -10.29 8.19
C ARG A 5 -6.78 -8.89 8.02
N ASP A 6 -8.01 -8.69 8.45
CA ASP A 6 -8.53 -7.35 8.64
C ASP A 6 -7.85 -6.76 9.89
N GLY A 7 -7.12 -5.66 9.68
CA GLY A 7 -6.41 -4.95 10.74
C GLY A 7 -7.32 -4.47 11.88
N ARG A 8 -8.62 -4.30 11.63
CA ARG A 8 -9.62 -3.91 12.66
C ARG A 8 -9.77 -4.95 13.77
N HIS A 9 -9.41 -6.20 13.50
CA HIS A 9 -9.61 -7.33 14.43
C HIS A 9 -8.32 -7.78 15.12
N MET A 10 -7.23 -7.02 14.97
CA MET A 10 -5.93 -7.34 15.53
C MET A 10 -5.38 -6.17 16.34
N ARG A 11 -5.26 -6.36 17.66
CA ARG A 11 -4.64 -5.36 18.54
C ARG A 11 -3.16 -5.68 18.72
N CYS A 12 -2.31 -4.71 18.40
CA CYS A 12 -0.86 -4.82 18.53
C CYS A 12 -0.31 -3.70 19.40
N VAL A 13 0.83 -3.95 20.06
CA VAL A 13 1.66 -2.92 20.70
C VAL A 13 3.08 -2.98 20.18
N HIS A 14 3.78 -1.86 20.28
CA HIS A 14 5.21 -1.81 20.03
C HIS A 14 5.96 -2.83 20.89
N ASN A 15 6.95 -3.48 20.28
CA ASN A 15 7.88 -4.34 20.98
C ASN A 15 8.77 -3.51 21.91
N ASN A 16 9.27 -2.37 21.41
CA ASN A 16 10.09 -1.43 22.15
C ASN A 16 9.20 -0.45 22.96
N PRO A 17 9.27 -0.43 24.30
CA PRO A 17 8.49 0.49 25.13
C PRO A 17 8.87 1.97 24.92
N GLN A 18 10.04 2.25 24.35
CA GLN A 18 10.45 3.61 23.97
C GLN A 18 9.96 4.01 22.56
N GLY A 19 9.24 3.12 21.86
CA GLY A 19 8.76 3.34 20.49
C GLY A 19 7.67 4.41 20.33
N GLY A 20 7.29 5.09 21.41
CA GLY A 20 6.24 6.10 21.41
C GLY A 20 4.83 5.51 21.29
N HIS A 21 3.85 6.40 21.08
CA HIS A 21 2.48 5.99 20.77
C HIS A 21 2.42 5.56 19.30
N LEU A 22 1.69 4.49 19.00
CA LEU A 22 1.38 4.11 17.62
C LEU A 22 0.71 5.31 16.93
N PRO A 23 1.24 5.82 15.82
CA PRO A 23 0.61 6.94 15.14
C PRO A 23 -0.84 6.57 14.77
N ASP A 24 -1.77 7.43 15.18
CA ASP A 24 -3.21 7.29 14.88
C ASP A 24 -3.45 7.72 13.43
N TYR A 25 -3.13 6.82 12.52
CA TYR A 25 -3.40 7.01 11.10
C TYR A 25 -4.83 6.59 10.80
N ALA A 26 -5.45 7.26 9.81
CA ALA A 26 -6.59 6.68 9.10
C ALA A 26 -6.23 5.26 8.62
N PRO A 27 -7.20 4.38 8.33
CA PRO A 27 -6.90 3.04 7.83
C PRO A 27 -6.05 3.10 6.54
N HIS A 28 -4.81 2.60 6.60
CA HIS A 28 -3.92 2.50 5.44
C HIS A 28 -3.61 1.03 5.10
N PRO A 29 -3.43 0.67 3.82
CA PRO A 29 -2.90 -0.61 3.43
C PRO A 29 -1.51 -0.85 4.04
N ALA A 30 -1.27 -2.06 4.52
CA ALA A 30 0.01 -2.44 5.09
C ALA A 30 0.40 -3.87 4.67
N ILE A 31 1.70 -4.06 4.42
CA ILE A 31 2.32 -5.37 4.30
C ILE A 31 2.93 -5.70 5.65
N VAL A 32 2.43 -6.76 6.30
CA VAL A 32 2.93 -7.16 7.62
C VAL A 32 3.87 -8.35 7.47
N LEU A 33 5.16 -8.13 7.74
CA LEU A 33 6.16 -9.19 7.75
C LEU A 33 6.21 -9.83 9.14
N LYS A 34 5.94 -11.15 9.22
CA LYS A 34 6.10 -11.91 10.45
C LYS A 34 7.52 -12.48 10.53
N MET A 35 8.21 -12.27 11.64
CA MET A 35 9.52 -12.86 11.86
C MET A 35 9.42 -14.38 12.07
N GLU A 36 10.27 -15.13 11.37
CA GLU A 36 10.38 -16.59 11.47
C GLU A 36 11.52 -17.03 12.42
N ASP A 37 11.87 -16.19 13.40
CA ASP A 37 12.92 -16.43 14.39
C ASP A 37 12.38 -16.87 15.76
N GLY A 38 11.08 -17.18 15.84
CA GLY A 38 10.40 -17.58 17.07
C GLY A 38 9.95 -16.42 17.96
N THR A 39 10.34 -15.18 17.68
CA THR A 39 9.96 -14.00 18.49
C THR A 39 8.47 -13.64 18.38
N GLY A 40 7.82 -14.07 17.29
CA GLY A 40 6.44 -13.70 16.99
C GLY A 40 6.25 -12.24 16.59
N LEU A 41 7.34 -11.49 16.38
CA LEU A 41 7.29 -10.09 15.99
C LEU A 41 6.68 -9.90 14.60
N LEU A 42 5.91 -8.82 14.48
CA LEU A 42 5.30 -8.35 13.25
C LEU A 42 5.91 -7.00 12.89
N LEU A 43 6.46 -6.85 11.69
CA LEU A 43 6.92 -5.57 11.15
C LEU A 43 5.91 -5.09 10.11
N PRO A 44 5.03 -4.12 10.44
CA PRO A 44 4.15 -3.52 9.47
C PRO A 44 4.89 -2.51 8.61
N ILE A 45 4.71 -2.62 7.30
CA ILE A 45 5.21 -1.68 6.30
C ILE A 45 3.99 -1.03 5.67
N ILE A 46 3.76 0.24 5.99
CA ILE A 46 2.67 1.03 5.42
C ILE A 46 2.97 1.25 3.94
N VAL A 47 1.98 1.00 3.10
CA VAL A 47 2.12 1.06 1.64
C VAL A 47 0.88 1.69 1.02
N LEU A 48 1.02 2.09 -0.24
CA LEU A 48 -0.12 2.48 -1.05
C LEU A 48 -0.93 1.24 -1.47
N GLU A 49 -2.13 1.52 -1.97
CA GLU A 49 -3.07 0.49 -2.39
C GLU A 49 -2.50 -0.41 -3.50
N MET A 50 -1.98 0.17 -4.59
CA MET A 50 -1.52 -0.60 -5.75
C MET A 50 -0.43 -1.65 -5.45
N PRO A 51 0.66 -1.35 -4.71
CA PRO A 51 1.61 -2.38 -4.30
C PRO A 51 1.00 -3.51 -3.48
N SER A 52 0.01 -3.22 -2.63
CA SER A 52 -0.72 -4.23 -1.84
C SER A 52 -1.56 -5.12 -2.72
N VAL A 53 -2.30 -4.51 -3.65
CA VAL A 53 -3.16 -5.20 -4.62
C VAL A 53 -2.34 -6.13 -5.50
N LEU A 54 -1.23 -5.64 -6.05
CA LEU A 54 -0.34 -6.43 -6.90
C LEU A 54 0.36 -7.55 -6.13
N LEU A 55 0.72 -7.32 -4.86
CA LEU A 55 1.27 -8.37 -4.01
C LEU A 55 0.21 -9.45 -3.78
N MET A 56 -1.02 -9.06 -3.47
CA MET A 56 -2.12 -9.98 -3.25
C MET A 56 -2.45 -10.83 -4.46
N ALA A 57 -2.49 -10.23 -5.65
CA ALA A 57 -2.66 -10.97 -6.89
C ALA A 57 -1.55 -12.01 -7.08
N ALA A 58 -0.29 -11.65 -6.82
CA ALA A 58 0.82 -12.60 -6.92
C ALA A 58 0.74 -13.73 -5.88
N VAL A 59 0.40 -13.42 -4.64
CA VAL A 59 0.25 -14.42 -3.57
C VAL A 59 -0.89 -15.41 -3.87
N ARG A 60 -1.99 -14.91 -4.43
CA ARG A 60 -3.16 -15.72 -4.83
C ARG A 60 -3.00 -16.36 -6.21
N ASN A 61 -1.88 -16.15 -6.90
CA ASN A 61 -1.65 -16.59 -8.28
C ASN A 61 -2.77 -16.15 -9.24
N VAL A 62 -3.32 -14.95 -9.04
CA VAL A 62 -4.33 -14.36 -9.93
C VAL A 62 -3.62 -13.83 -11.19
N PRO A 63 -4.00 -14.29 -12.39
CA PRO A 63 -3.43 -13.77 -13.63
C PRO A 63 -3.87 -12.32 -13.86
N ILE A 64 -2.93 -11.48 -14.28
CA ILE A 64 -3.20 -10.08 -14.66
C ILE A 64 -3.02 -9.99 -16.18
N ALA A 65 -3.99 -9.41 -16.87
CA ALA A 65 -4.06 -9.40 -18.34
C ALA A 65 -2.87 -8.71 -19.02
N ARG A 66 -2.21 -7.77 -18.32
CA ARG A 66 -1.03 -7.07 -18.81
C ARG A 66 0.17 -7.30 -17.87
N PRO A 67 1.40 -7.36 -18.40
CA PRO A 67 2.58 -7.46 -17.57
C PRO A 67 2.67 -6.32 -16.56
N THR A 68 2.78 -6.68 -15.29
CA THR A 68 3.05 -5.74 -14.19
C THR A 68 4.51 -5.30 -14.24
N MET A 69 4.84 -4.12 -13.69
CA MET A 69 6.23 -3.67 -13.57
C MET A 69 7.13 -4.72 -12.91
N TYR A 70 6.61 -5.49 -11.94
CA TYR A 70 7.38 -6.56 -11.28
C TYR A 70 7.66 -7.77 -12.17
N GLN A 71 6.75 -8.10 -13.10
CA GLN A 71 7.00 -9.13 -14.12
C GLN A 71 8.01 -8.64 -15.15
N VAL A 72 7.88 -7.41 -15.61
CA VAL A 72 8.84 -6.78 -16.53
C VAL A 72 10.24 -6.76 -15.92
N VAL A 73 10.38 -6.33 -14.67
CA VAL A 73 11.68 -6.33 -13.95
C VAL A 73 12.26 -7.74 -13.84
N ARG A 74 11.44 -8.74 -13.50
CA ARG A 74 11.90 -10.15 -13.45
C ARG A 74 12.42 -10.62 -14.81
N GLU A 75 11.68 -10.36 -15.89
CA GLU A 75 12.07 -10.75 -17.25
C GLU A 75 13.33 -10.00 -17.72
N MET A 76 13.49 -8.73 -17.35
CA MET A 76 14.70 -7.98 -17.64
C MET A 76 15.91 -8.58 -16.94
N ILE A 77 15.79 -8.89 -15.64
CA ILE A 77 16.86 -9.52 -14.85
C ILE A 77 17.30 -10.84 -15.47
N ASP A 78 16.34 -11.70 -15.83
CA ASP A 78 16.59 -12.99 -16.47
C ASP A 78 17.28 -12.84 -17.84
N LYS A 79 16.76 -11.96 -18.71
CA LYS A 79 17.36 -11.69 -20.03
C LYS A 79 18.75 -11.07 -19.96
N MET A 80 19.07 -10.36 -18.88
CA MET A 80 20.41 -9.81 -18.65
C MET A 80 21.38 -10.84 -18.07
N GLY A 81 20.94 -12.10 -17.87
CA GLY A 81 21.77 -13.16 -17.33
C GLY A 81 22.00 -13.03 -15.82
N TYR A 82 21.02 -12.50 -15.08
CA TYR A 82 21.06 -12.40 -13.63
C TYR A 82 19.90 -13.18 -13.00
N GLU A 83 20.11 -13.59 -11.75
CA GLU A 83 19.11 -14.24 -10.92
C GLU A 83 18.88 -13.39 -9.67
N VAL A 84 17.61 -13.20 -9.30
CA VAL A 84 17.28 -12.62 -7.99
C VAL A 84 17.65 -13.64 -6.91
N ARG A 85 18.39 -13.21 -5.89
CA ARG A 85 18.82 -14.08 -4.78
C ARG A 85 17.99 -13.90 -3.53
N LEU A 86 17.79 -12.65 -3.13
CA LEU A 86 17.04 -12.28 -1.93
C LEU A 86 16.71 -10.79 -1.95
N VAL A 87 15.82 -10.39 -1.05
CA VAL A 87 15.64 -8.98 -0.69
C VAL A 87 15.86 -8.77 0.80
N ARG A 88 16.36 -7.60 1.18
CA ARG A 88 16.53 -7.21 2.59
C ARG A 88 15.83 -5.91 2.88
N VAL A 89 15.02 -5.86 3.94
CA VAL A 89 14.60 -4.60 4.56
C VAL A 89 15.71 -4.19 5.54
N THR A 90 16.42 -3.10 5.25
CA THR A 90 17.74 -2.83 5.83
C THR A 90 17.73 -1.84 6.97
N LYS A 91 17.07 -0.70 6.78
CA LYS A 91 17.03 0.41 7.73
C LYS A 91 15.74 1.21 7.60
N ARG A 92 15.47 2.02 8.61
CA ARG A 92 14.47 3.08 8.56
C ARG A 92 15.17 4.41 8.85
N VAL A 93 14.80 5.43 8.11
CA VAL A 93 15.27 6.80 8.31
C VAL A 93 14.05 7.68 8.42
N HIS A 94 13.84 8.28 9.60
CA HIS A 94 12.56 8.89 9.99
C HIS A 94 11.41 7.87 9.88
N GLU A 95 10.44 8.13 9.00
CA GLU A 95 9.28 7.26 8.76
C GLU A 95 9.46 6.33 7.55
N ALA A 96 10.58 6.41 6.83
CA ALA A 96 10.78 5.69 5.58
C ALA A 96 11.68 4.46 5.76
N TYR A 97 11.14 3.29 5.45
CA TYR A 97 11.90 2.05 5.38
C TYR A 97 12.61 1.92 4.03
N PHE A 98 13.81 1.34 4.05
CA PHE A 98 14.63 1.06 2.88
C PHE A 98 14.80 -0.44 2.70
N ALA A 99 14.86 -0.88 1.45
CA ALA A 99 15.15 -2.27 1.12
C ALA A 99 16.19 -2.37 0.00
N GLN A 100 16.83 -3.53 -0.09
CA GLN A 100 17.81 -3.86 -1.11
C GLN A 100 17.43 -5.15 -1.82
N LEU A 101 17.48 -5.14 -3.14
CA LEU A 101 17.38 -6.30 -4.02
C LEU A 101 18.77 -6.79 -4.35
N TYR A 102 19.05 -8.08 -4.13
CA TYR A 102 20.34 -8.68 -4.44
C TYR A 102 20.19 -9.61 -5.63
N LEU A 103 21.01 -9.35 -6.66
CA LEU A 103 21.12 -10.14 -7.87
C LEU A 103 22.49 -10.84 -7.92
N ARG A 104 22.53 -11.98 -8.59
CA ARG A 104 23.76 -12.70 -8.91
C ARG A 104 23.77 -13.02 -10.38
N LYS A 105 24.91 -12.85 -11.05
CA LYS A 105 25.05 -13.24 -12.45
C LYS A 105 24.96 -14.75 -12.60
N ALA A 106 24.19 -15.22 -13.57
CA ALA A 106 24.07 -16.65 -13.87
C ALA A 106 25.45 -17.22 -14.27
N GLY A 107 25.83 -18.35 -13.67
CA GLY A 107 27.12 -18.99 -13.93
C GLY A 107 28.33 -18.36 -13.23
N SER A 108 28.15 -17.33 -12.40
CA SER A 108 29.23 -16.73 -11.58
C SER A 108 28.80 -16.65 -10.12
N GLU A 109 29.64 -17.13 -9.21
CA GLU A 109 29.37 -17.04 -7.76
C GLU A 109 29.84 -15.72 -7.16
N THR A 110 30.76 -15.02 -7.81
CA THR A 110 31.40 -13.81 -7.27
C THR A 110 30.74 -12.52 -7.74
N GLU A 111 30.13 -12.52 -8.93
CA GLU A 111 29.48 -11.33 -9.49
C GLU A 111 28.08 -11.13 -8.91
N CYS A 112 28.00 -10.26 -7.90
CA CYS A 112 26.75 -9.84 -7.26
C CYS A 112 26.52 -8.34 -7.43
N VAL A 113 25.28 -7.96 -7.69
CA VAL A 113 24.84 -6.55 -7.80
C VAL A 113 23.66 -6.33 -6.88
N SER A 114 23.59 -5.15 -6.25
CA SER A 114 22.47 -4.77 -5.39
C SER A 114 21.83 -3.47 -5.82
N PHE A 115 20.51 -3.38 -5.68
CA PHE A 115 19.72 -2.18 -5.98
C PHE A 115 18.92 -1.75 -4.76
N ASP A 116 18.92 -0.45 -4.48
CA ASP A 116 18.04 0.14 -3.47
C ASP A 116 16.61 0.23 -4.01
N LEU A 117 15.66 -0.21 -3.20
CA LEU A 117 14.23 -0.22 -3.51
C LEU A 117 13.41 0.22 -2.30
N ARG A 118 12.18 0.65 -2.56
CA ARG A 118 11.15 0.70 -1.51
C ARG A 118 10.82 -0.74 -1.08
N PRO A 119 10.55 -0.98 0.22
CA PRO A 119 10.25 -2.32 0.69
C PRO A 119 9.06 -2.98 0.00
N SER A 120 8.02 -2.21 -0.33
CA SER A 120 6.84 -2.72 -1.06
C SER A 120 7.20 -3.35 -2.39
N ASP A 121 8.15 -2.73 -3.11
CA ASP A 121 8.57 -3.18 -4.44
C ASP A 121 9.50 -4.39 -4.32
N ALA A 122 10.44 -4.34 -3.38
CA ALA A 122 11.32 -5.45 -3.06
C ALA A 122 10.52 -6.72 -2.67
N ILE A 123 9.50 -6.59 -1.83
CA ILE A 123 8.63 -7.70 -1.41
C ILE A 123 7.83 -8.25 -2.61
N ASN A 124 7.30 -7.36 -3.46
CA ASN A 124 6.57 -7.76 -4.66
C ASN A 124 7.43 -8.56 -5.66
N ILE A 125 8.69 -8.17 -5.83
CA ILE A 125 9.66 -8.90 -6.64
C ILE A 125 9.97 -10.24 -5.97
N ALA A 126 10.25 -10.23 -4.67
CA ALA A 126 10.64 -11.43 -3.93
C ALA A 126 9.60 -12.56 -4.01
N VAL A 127 8.32 -12.22 -3.84
CA VAL A 127 7.21 -13.18 -3.94
C VAL A 127 7.12 -13.79 -5.34
N ARG A 128 7.29 -12.99 -6.40
CA ARG A 128 7.23 -13.46 -7.79
C ARG A 128 8.44 -14.28 -8.20
N CYS A 129 9.60 -13.97 -7.65
CA CYS A 129 10.85 -14.70 -7.86
C CYS A 129 11.01 -15.90 -6.91
N LYS A 130 10.12 -16.05 -5.92
CA LYS A 130 10.18 -17.09 -4.88
C LYS A 130 11.51 -17.10 -4.12
N VAL A 131 12.01 -15.92 -3.78
CA VAL A 131 13.26 -15.72 -3.03
C VAL A 131 12.98 -15.27 -1.59
N PRO A 132 13.92 -15.48 -0.66
CA PRO A 132 13.73 -15.07 0.73
C PRO A 132 13.66 -13.54 0.89
N ILE A 133 12.81 -13.13 1.82
CA ILE A 133 12.72 -11.76 2.34
C ILE A 133 13.39 -11.78 3.71
N GLN A 134 14.45 -10.99 3.87
CA GLN A 134 15.14 -10.84 5.15
C GLN A 134 14.89 -9.44 5.71
N VAL A 135 14.92 -9.33 7.03
CA VAL A 135 14.77 -8.06 7.74
C VAL A 135 15.94 -7.89 8.68
N ASN A 136 16.49 -6.69 8.76
CA ASN A 136 17.52 -6.36 9.73
C ASN A 136 16.99 -6.63 11.16
N LYS A 137 17.73 -7.42 11.94
CA LYS A 137 17.31 -7.84 13.29
C LYS A 137 17.07 -6.65 14.22
N TYR A 138 17.91 -5.63 14.18
CA TYR A 138 17.75 -4.43 15.00
C TYR A 138 16.47 -3.69 14.65
N LEU A 139 16.21 -3.55 13.35
CA LEU A 139 14.98 -2.93 12.84
C LEU A 139 13.72 -3.73 13.25
N ALA A 140 13.77 -5.06 13.10
CA ALA A 140 12.66 -5.93 13.51
C ALA A 140 12.38 -5.83 15.01
N TYR A 141 13.41 -5.69 15.83
CA TYR A 141 13.27 -5.54 17.27
C TYR A 141 12.78 -4.13 17.67
N SER A 142 13.34 -3.07 17.08
CA SER A 142 13.02 -1.69 17.43
C SER A 142 11.60 -1.31 17.01
N ASP A 143 11.21 -1.69 15.79
CA ASP A 143 9.99 -1.22 15.13
C ASP A 143 8.91 -2.31 15.06
N GLY A 144 9.27 -3.54 15.40
CA GLY A 144 8.34 -4.66 15.45
C GLY A 144 7.23 -4.46 16.49
N MET A 145 6.13 -5.16 16.25
CA MET A 145 4.94 -5.16 17.08
C MET A 145 4.61 -6.57 17.57
N ARG A 146 4.02 -6.65 18.75
CA ARG A 146 3.48 -7.88 19.34
C ARG A 146 1.96 -7.83 19.33
N VAL A 147 1.32 -8.97 19.03
CA VAL A 147 -0.14 -9.11 19.09
C VAL A 147 -0.58 -9.32 20.53
N ILE A 148 -1.51 -8.52 21.03
CA ILE A 148 -2.06 -8.64 22.40
C ILE A 148 -3.39 -9.39 22.39
N GLU A 149 -4.19 -9.21 21.33
CA GLU A 149 -5.46 -9.91 21.17
C GLU A 149 -5.68 -10.33 19.72
N SER A 150 -6.00 -11.61 19.55
CA SER A 150 -6.63 -12.11 18.33
C SER A 150 -8.12 -12.24 18.64
N GLY A 151 -8.97 -11.37 18.10
CA GLY A 151 -10.41 -11.62 18.13
C GLY A 151 -10.70 -13.01 17.59
N LYS A 152 -11.55 -13.79 18.27
CA LYS A 152 -11.98 -15.12 17.79
C LYS A 152 -12.58 -14.96 16.39
N LEU A 153 -11.99 -15.63 15.40
CA LEU A 153 -12.51 -15.67 14.03
C LEU A 153 -13.86 -16.40 14.04
N SER A 154 -14.98 -15.69 13.91
CA SER A 154 -16.17 -16.25 13.28
C SER A 154 -15.94 -16.23 11.78
N SER A 155 -15.62 -17.39 11.24
CA SER A 155 -15.46 -17.67 9.81
C SER A 155 -16.80 -17.60 9.07
N HIS A 156 -17.43 -16.43 8.96
CA HIS A 156 -18.58 -16.23 8.07
C HIS A 156 -18.68 -14.76 7.62
N GLY A 157 -17.87 -14.42 6.64
CA GLY A 157 -18.19 -13.38 5.65
C GLY A 157 -17.90 -14.00 4.29
N PRO A 158 -18.73 -13.79 3.25
CA PRO A 158 -18.48 -14.41 1.97
C PRO A 158 -17.09 -13.96 1.51
N ALA A 159 -16.28 -14.92 1.08
CA ALA A 159 -15.10 -14.62 0.30
C ALA A 159 -15.56 -13.69 -0.83
N SER A 160 -15.16 -12.42 -0.78
CA SER A 160 -15.20 -11.58 -1.97
C SER A 160 -14.16 -12.18 -2.90
N ASP A 161 -14.63 -13.13 -3.70
CA ASP A 161 -13.95 -13.68 -4.84
C ASP A 161 -13.60 -12.51 -5.75
N GLY A 162 -12.30 -12.25 -5.86
CA GLY A 162 -11.66 -11.93 -7.13
C GLY A 162 -12.03 -10.64 -7.87
N LEU A 163 -12.98 -9.83 -7.43
CA LEU A 163 -13.25 -8.54 -8.06
C LEU A 163 -12.28 -7.50 -7.51
N LEU A 164 -11.06 -7.55 -8.06
CA LEU A 164 -10.05 -6.51 -7.95
C LEU A 164 -10.63 -5.18 -8.45
N PHE A 165 -11.14 -4.40 -7.50
CA PHE A 165 -11.18 -2.92 -7.48
C PHE A 165 -11.74 -2.17 -8.69
N THR A 166 -12.54 -2.81 -9.54
CA THR A 166 -13.30 -2.10 -10.59
C THR A 166 -14.39 -1.20 -10.00
N GLU A 167 -14.58 -1.20 -8.67
CA GLU A 167 -15.60 -0.40 -7.99
C GLU A 167 -15.10 0.93 -7.41
N LEU A 168 -13.79 1.16 -7.25
CA LEU A 168 -13.32 2.45 -6.70
C LEU A 168 -13.45 3.62 -7.70
N ASP A 169 -13.37 3.32 -9.00
CA ASP A 169 -13.61 4.27 -10.09
C ASP A 169 -15.04 4.21 -10.65
N ARG A 170 -15.91 3.34 -10.11
CA ARG A 170 -17.33 3.39 -10.46
C ARG A 170 -17.98 4.46 -9.59
N PRO A 171 -18.57 5.53 -10.18
CA PRO A 171 -19.44 6.38 -9.40
C PRO A 171 -20.51 5.47 -8.79
N SER A 172 -20.74 5.57 -7.49
CA SER A 172 -21.75 4.81 -6.76
C SER A 172 -23.20 5.06 -7.24
N GLY A 173 -23.37 5.82 -8.32
CA GLY A 173 -24.63 6.39 -8.80
C GLY A 173 -25.21 7.43 -7.84
N GLN A 174 -24.62 7.61 -6.66
CA GLN A 174 -25.12 8.51 -5.64
C GLN A 174 -24.54 9.92 -5.83
N PRO A 175 -25.33 10.97 -5.58
CA PRO A 175 -24.84 12.34 -5.67
C PRO A 175 -23.80 12.61 -4.57
N CYS A 176 -22.50 12.56 -4.89
CA CYS A 176 -21.46 12.96 -3.94
C CYS A 176 -21.33 14.48 -3.84
N VAL A 177 -20.97 14.95 -2.65
CA VAL A 177 -20.89 16.38 -2.32
C VAL A 177 -19.72 17.02 -3.07
N GLU A 178 -18.64 16.27 -3.23
CA GLU A 178 -17.42 16.64 -3.93
C GLU A 178 -17.70 16.95 -5.41
N THR A 179 -18.48 16.11 -6.10
CA THR A 179 -18.88 16.39 -7.50
C THR A 179 -19.81 17.59 -7.59
N LYS A 180 -20.70 17.81 -6.61
CA LYS A 180 -21.54 19.03 -6.58
C LYS A 180 -20.67 20.27 -6.43
N GLU A 181 -19.71 20.25 -5.51
CA GLU A 181 -18.76 21.35 -5.30
C GLU A 181 -17.93 21.63 -6.57
N PHE A 182 -17.37 20.58 -7.17
CA PHE A 182 -16.62 20.67 -8.42
C PHE A 182 -17.42 21.32 -9.55
N ASN A 183 -18.67 20.89 -9.74
CA ASN A 183 -19.55 21.45 -10.78
C ASN A 183 -19.84 22.94 -10.55
N LEU A 184 -20.06 23.36 -9.30
CA LEU A 184 -20.28 24.77 -8.97
C LEU A 184 -19.04 25.63 -9.28
N VAL A 185 -17.85 25.15 -8.89
CA VAL A 185 -16.58 25.85 -9.17
C VAL A 185 -16.31 25.93 -10.67
N ARG A 186 -16.49 24.82 -11.40
CA ARG A 186 -16.31 24.77 -12.85
C ARG A 186 -17.23 25.76 -13.57
N ASN A 187 -18.52 25.77 -13.24
CA ASN A 187 -19.48 26.68 -13.86
C ASN A 187 -19.21 28.15 -13.54
N MET A 188 -18.77 28.43 -12.30
CA MET A 188 -18.34 29.77 -11.90
C MET A 188 -17.14 30.25 -12.74
N LEU A 189 -16.12 29.40 -12.93
CA LEU A 189 -14.94 29.73 -13.72
C LEU A 189 -15.26 29.94 -15.21
N ILE A 190 -16.09 29.07 -15.79
CA ILE A 190 -16.55 29.23 -17.18
C ILE A 190 -17.27 30.57 -17.34
N ALA A 191 -18.22 30.88 -16.45
CA ALA A 191 -18.95 32.15 -16.49
C ALA A 191 -18.04 33.37 -16.29
N ALA A 192 -16.99 33.27 -15.47
CA ALA A 192 -16.01 34.34 -15.28
C ALA A 192 -15.16 34.58 -16.54
N VAL A 193 -14.70 33.51 -17.20
CA VAL A 193 -13.92 33.59 -18.45
C VAL A 193 -14.76 34.13 -19.61
N GLU A 194 -16.05 33.79 -19.65
CA GLU A 194 -17.02 34.31 -20.63
C GLU A 194 -17.58 35.70 -20.27
N GLU A 195 -17.03 36.36 -19.24
CA GLU A 195 -17.46 37.68 -18.75
C GLU A 195 -18.94 37.76 -18.32
N ARG A 196 -19.58 36.62 -18.04
CA ARG A 196 -20.92 36.51 -17.47
C ARG A 196 -20.89 36.65 -15.95
N TYR A 197 -20.47 37.82 -15.47
CA TYR A 197 -20.21 38.05 -14.04
C TYR A 197 -21.43 37.86 -13.13
N ARG A 198 -22.66 38.12 -13.61
CA ARG A 198 -23.89 37.85 -12.82
C ARG A 198 -24.06 36.35 -12.57
N ASP A 199 -23.82 35.53 -13.57
CA ASP A 199 -23.96 34.08 -13.45
C ASP A 199 -22.83 33.51 -12.57
N ALA A 200 -21.60 34.02 -12.72
CA ALA A 200 -20.48 33.67 -11.84
C ALA A 200 -20.80 33.98 -10.36
N ALA A 201 -21.40 35.13 -10.07
CA ALA A 201 -21.84 35.49 -8.72
C ALA A 201 -22.91 34.52 -8.17
N GLN A 202 -23.88 34.13 -9.00
CA GLN A 202 -24.89 33.13 -8.59
C GLN A 202 -24.27 31.76 -8.29
N TRP A 203 -23.29 31.32 -9.08
CA TRP A 203 -22.57 30.07 -8.83
C TRP A 203 -21.73 30.13 -7.55
N ARG A 204 -21.07 31.27 -7.28
CA ARG A 204 -20.34 31.53 -6.04
C ARG A 204 -21.25 31.46 -4.82
N ASP A 205 -22.43 32.07 -4.87
CA ASP A 205 -23.34 32.11 -3.72
C ASP A 205 -23.88 30.69 -3.40
N LYS A 206 -24.18 29.90 -4.44
CA LYS A 206 -24.53 28.46 -4.30
C LYS A 206 -23.38 27.65 -3.69
N LEU A 207 -22.14 27.92 -4.10
CA LEU A 207 -20.94 27.26 -3.56
C LEU A 207 -20.75 27.58 -2.07
N LEU A 208 -20.93 28.84 -1.68
CA LEU A 208 -20.85 29.27 -0.27
C LEU A 208 -21.92 28.60 0.59
N GLN A 209 -23.16 28.50 0.10
CA GLN A 209 -24.22 27.78 0.79
C GLN A 209 -23.90 26.29 0.98
N LEU A 210 -23.33 25.64 -0.04
CA LEU A 210 -22.92 24.23 0.04
C LEU A 210 -21.82 24.04 1.11
N ARG A 211 -20.81 24.91 1.12
CA ARG A 211 -19.70 24.86 2.10
C ARG A 211 -20.15 25.19 3.52
N ALA A 212 -21.05 26.15 3.68
CA ALA A 212 -21.62 26.50 4.99
C ALA A 212 -22.38 25.32 5.60
N ARG A 213 -23.16 24.59 4.79
CA ARG A 213 -23.85 23.37 5.24
C ARG A 213 -22.88 22.24 5.62
N ARG A 214 -21.72 22.15 4.98
CA ARG A 214 -20.67 21.17 5.32
C ARG A 214 -20.00 21.46 6.66
N ASN A 215 -19.79 22.73 7.00
CA ASN A 215 -19.15 23.11 8.26
C ASN A 215 -20.06 22.98 9.49
N LEU A 216 -21.35 22.67 9.29
CA LEU A 216 -22.37 22.48 10.34
C LEU A 216 -22.72 21.00 10.60
N ALA A 217 -22.18 20.08 9.80
CA ALA A 217 -22.39 18.63 9.88
C ALA A 217 -21.09 17.94 10.32
#